data_AF-A0A1Q7ZKA6-F1
#
_entry.id   AF-A0A1Q7ZKA6-F1
#
_cell.length_a   1.000
_cell.length_b   1.000
_cell.length_c   1.000
_cell.angle_alpha   90.00
_cell.angle_beta   90.00
_cell.angle_gamma   90.00
#
_symmetry.space_group_name_H-M   'P 1'
#
loop_
_entity.id
_entity.type
_entity.pdbx_description
1 polymer ?
#
loop_
_entity_poly.entity_id
_entity_poly.type
_entity_poly.pdbx_seq_one_letter_code
_entity_poly.pdbx_strand_id
1 'polypeptide(L)'
;QFGRDKNFWVSARQSRFGVKANIPTGGSPIKIVWDFDLFGVGVDAGQTTIRARHMYGQWGQFGGGLLESPFMDLDVFPNILEYWGPSGMLFFRNAQAFWNPIHKETGTDLRFALERPGASGDAGVAADRIELQNIRPRFPAPDISGHYRYSGKAGFVQLGGIVRWIYFDDLLQDQFDLSGHVTGWGAALSSSLNAGRSDVVRVLGIYGAGVENYFNDAPIDVGLKLQLDNAVTPVTGEALKDFGLSSYLDHRWNSQFSSAIGYSLVNIANSNGQTD
;
A
#
# COMPACT_ATOMS: atom_id res chain seq x y z
N GLN A 1 -24.39 7.41 -9.27
CA GLN A 1 -24.86 6.02 -9.38
C GLN A 1 -24.77 5.64 -10.84
N PHE A 2 -23.90 4.70 -11.18
CA PHE A 2 -23.73 4.26 -12.56
C PHE A 2 -24.38 2.90 -12.72
N GLY A 3 -25.05 2.68 -13.86
CA GLY A 3 -26.06 1.63 -14.04
C GLY A 3 -25.53 0.19 -14.02
N ARG A 4 -26.44 -0.78 -14.21
CA ARG A 4 -26.13 -2.21 -14.44
C ARG A 4 -25.44 -2.44 -15.79
N ASP A 5 -24.85 -3.62 -15.99
CA ASP A 5 -24.01 -4.10 -17.11
C ASP A 5 -24.16 -3.39 -18.48
N LYS A 6 -23.02 -3.31 -19.20
CA LYS A 6 -22.84 -2.67 -20.54
C LYS A 6 -22.78 -1.14 -20.53
N ASN A 7 -22.04 -0.57 -19.58
CA ASN A 7 -21.88 0.88 -19.50
C ASN A 7 -20.64 1.39 -20.22
N PHE A 8 -20.81 2.53 -20.89
CA PHE A 8 -19.71 3.34 -21.41
C PHE A 8 -19.32 4.40 -20.39
N TRP A 9 -18.02 4.63 -20.25
CA TRP A 9 -17.46 5.54 -19.26
C TRP A 9 -16.36 6.40 -19.85
N VAL A 10 -16.44 7.70 -19.56
CA VAL A 10 -15.41 8.68 -19.86
C VAL A 10 -15.19 9.52 -18.62
N SER A 11 -13.94 9.85 -18.34
CA SER A 11 -13.62 10.60 -17.13
C SER A 11 -12.38 11.46 -17.32
N ALA A 12 -12.43 12.69 -16.81
CA ALA A 12 -11.26 13.57 -16.70
C ALA A 12 -10.55 13.43 -15.36
N ARG A 13 -10.98 12.50 -14.48
CA ARG A 13 -10.50 12.36 -13.10
C ARG A 13 -9.02 12.00 -12.96
N GLN A 14 -8.44 11.40 -14.00
CA GLN A 14 -7.00 11.10 -14.04
C GLN A 14 -6.13 12.35 -14.27
N SER A 15 -6.73 13.50 -14.59
CA SER A 15 -6.01 14.77 -14.75
C SER A 15 -5.18 15.05 -13.50
N ARG A 16 -3.93 15.46 -13.71
CA ARG A 16 -2.94 15.72 -12.66
C ARG A 16 -2.34 17.09 -12.83
N PHE A 17 -2.05 17.74 -11.70
CA PHE A 17 -1.27 18.96 -11.65
C PHE A 17 -0.32 18.90 -10.46
N GLY A 18 0.89 19.43 -10.65
CA GLY A 18 1.91 19.40 -9.62
C GLY A 18 3.04 20.39 -9.85
N VAL A 19 3.73 20.70 -8.75
CA VAL A 19 4.94 21.52 -8.71
C VAL A 19 6.05 20.77 -7.99
N LYS A 20 7.28 20.96 -8.47
CA LYS A 20 8.50 20.43 -7.84
C LYS A 20 9.49 21.56 -7.73
N ALA A 21 10.11 21.70 -6.56
CA ALA A 21 11.17 22.67 -6.32
C ALA A 21 12.42 21.96 -5.79
N ASN A 22 13.58 22.36 -6.30
CA ASN A 22 14.88 22.03 -5.73
C ASN A 22 15.53 23.36 -5.35
N ILE A 23 15.54 23.67 -4.07
CA ILE A 23 16.05 24.93 -3.54
C ILE A 23 17.52 24.70 -3.17
N PRO A 24 18.48 25.38 -3.83
CA PRO A 24 19.88 25.29 -3.46
C PRO A 24 20.08 25.77 -2.03
N THR A 25 20.82 24.99 -1.25
CA THR A 25 21.39 25.44 0.02
C THR A 25 22.90 25.36 -0.10
N GLY A 26 23.66 26.00 0.79
CA GLY A 26 25.14 25.85 0.82
C GLY A 26 25.64 24.41 1.04
N GLY A 27 24.74 23.42 1.15
CA GLY A 27 25.02 21.99 1.21
C GLY A 27 23.98 21.20 0.41
N SER A 28 23.29 20.24 1.04
CA SER A 28 22.26 19.45 0.37
C SER A 28 21.06 20.32 -0.02
N PRO A 29 20.57 20.29 -1.28
CA PRO A 29 19.41 21.06 -1.67
C PRO A 29 18.16 20.58 -0.92
N ILE A 30 17.20 21.49 -0.74
CA ILE A 30 15.87 21.16 -0.23
C ILE A 30 15.00 20.78 -1.43
N LYS A 31 14.50 19.56 -1.44
CA LYS A 31 13.53 19.08 -2.43
C LYS A 31 12.12 19.27 -1.86
N ILE A 32 11.20 19.80 -2.65
CA ILE A 32 9.78 19.92 -2.32
C ILE A 32 8.98 19.39 -3.49
N VAL A 33 8.00 18.53 -3.21
CA VAL A 33 7.07 17.99 -4.20
C VAL A 33 5.65 18.16 -3.68
N TRP A 34 4.81 18.73 -4.54
CA TRP A 34 3.39 18.88 -4.28
C TRP A 34 2.61 18.57 -5.55
N ASP A 35 1.70 17.60 -5.52
CA ASP A 35 0.79 17.32 -6.63
C ASP A 35 -0.52 16.66 -6.20
N PHE A 36 -1.52 16.82 -7.05
CA PHE A 36 -2.85 16.24 -6.90
C PHE A 36 -3.36 15.65 -8.22
N ASP A 37 -4.35 14.76 -8.10
CA ASP A 37 -5.25 14.39 -9.19
C ASP A 37 -6.70 14.76 -8.86
N LEU A 38 -7.59 14.51 -9.82
CA LEU A 38 -9.03 14.74 -9.68
C LEU A 38 -9.79 13.44 -9.38
N PHE A 39 -9.13 12.43 -8.80
CA PHE A 39 -9.69 11.09 -8.63
C PHE A 39 -10.22 10.89 -7.21
N GLY A 40 -11.50 11.22 -7.00
CA GLY A 40 -12.16 11.11 -5.69
C GLY A 40 -12.14 9.68 -5.13
N VAL A 41 -11.88 9.57 -3.83
CA VAL A 41 -11.81 8.31 -3.05
C VAL A 41 -12.59 8.46 -1.74
N GLY A 42 -12.86 7.35 -1.05
CA GLY A 42 -13.62 7.36 0.20
C GLY A 42 -15.02 7.94 -0.03
N VAL A 43 -15.40 8.97 0.74
CA VAL A 43 -16.70 9.63 0.61
C VAL A 43 -16.91 10.32 -0.74
N ASP A 44 -15.83 10.64 -1.46
CA ASP A 44 -15.85 11.23 -2.80
C ASP A 44 -15.72 10.20 -3.92
N ALA A 45 -15.82 8.89 -3.61
CA ALA A 45 -15.71 7.84 -4.62
C ALA A 45 -16.70 8.07 -5.77
N GLY A 46 -16.18 8.05 -7.00
CA GLY A 46 -16.99 8.33 -8.20
C GLY A 46 -17.02 9.81 -8.62
N GLN A 47 -16.59 10.73 -7.76
CA GLN A 47 -16.60 12.17 -8.01
C GLN A 47 -15.28 12.68 -8.62
N THR A 48 -15.35 13.86 -9.24
CA THR A 48 -14.18 14.62 -9.71
C THR A 48 -13.79 15.62 -8.63
N THR A 49 -12.95 15.19 -7.68
CA THR A 49 -12.50 16.00 -6.53
C THR A 49 -10.98 16.00 -6.42
N ILE A 50 -10.43 17.10 -5.90
CA ILE A 50 -8.97 17.21 -5.70
C ILE A 50 -8.54 16.21 -4.64
N ARG A 51 -7.62 15.32 -5.02
CA ARG A 51 -6.99 14.37 -4.12
C ARG A 51 -5.48 14.57 -4.13
N ALA A 52 -4.94 14.88 -2.96
CA ALA A 52 -3.51 14.95 -2.73
C ALA A 52 -2.84 13.63 -3.10
N ARG A 53 -1.75 13.70 -3.87
CA ARG A 53 -0.92 12.54 -4.20
C ARG A 53 0.41 12.62 -3.48
N HIS A 54 1.13 13.73 -3.67
CA HIS A 54 2.39 13.98 -2.97
C HIS A 54 2.33 15.35 -2.31
N MET A 55 2.79 15.40 -1.08
CA MET A 55 2.97 16.63 -0.32
C MET A 55 4.13 16.41 0.65
N TYR A 56 5.36 16.47 0.14
CA TYR A 56 6.54 16.15 0.94
C TYR A 56 7.73 17.06 0.65
N GLY A 57 8.63 17.12 1.64
CA GLY A 57 9.93 17.77 1.53
C GLY A 57 11.06 16.84 1.93
N GLN A 58 12.26 17.08 1.43
CA GLN A 58 13.47 16.36 1.79
C GLN A 58 14.66 17.33 1.84
N TRP A 59 15.46 17.22 2.90
CA TRP A 59 16.73 17.92 3.03
C TRP A 59 17.84 16.93 3.35
N GLY A 60 18.80 16.77 2.43
CA GLY A 60 19.83 15.75 2.54
C GLY A 60 19.22 14.34 2.61
N GLN A 61 19.51 13.62 3.70
CA GLN A 61 19.03 12.26 3.92
C GLN A 61 17.67 12.19 4.60
N PHE A 62 17.15 13.28 5.15
CA PHE A 62 15.91 13.29 5.93
C PHE A 62 14.80 13.97 5.17
N GLY A 63 13.57 13.47 5.33
CA GLY A 63 12.41 14.09 4.76
C GLY A 63 11.12 13.61 5.41
N GLY A 64 10.02 14.17 4.95
CA GLY A 64 8.71 13.76 5.42
C GLY A 64 7.57 14.45 4.69
N GLY A 65 6.38 13.92 4.89
CA GLY A 65 5.14 14.33 4.23
C GLY A 65 4.37 13.15 3.67
N LEU A 66 3.48 13.43 2.72
CA LEU A 66 2.68 12.43 2.01
C LEU A 66 3.43 11.95 0.76
N LEU A 67 3.80 10.67 0.74
CA LEU A 67 4.45 9.99 -0.39
C LEU A 67 4.31 8.46 -0.27
N GLU A 68 4.80 7.74 -1.27
CA GLU A 68 4.83 6.28 -1.30
C GLU A 68 5.53 5.67 -0.07
N SER A 69 4.94 4.63 0.50
CA SER A 69 5.59 3.82 1.53
C SER A 69 6.89 3.20 0.98
N PRO A 70 8.00 3.16 1.75
CA PRO A 70 9.17 2.35 1.41
C PRO A 70 8.86 0.85 1.23
N PHE A 71 7.77 0.34 1.81
CA PHE A 71 7.37 -1.06 1.62
C PHE A 71 6.97 -1.35 0.16
N MET A 72 6.50 -0.34 -0.59
CA MET A 72 6.10 -0.49 -1.99
C MET A 72 7.24 -0.15 -2.97
N ASP A 73 7.04 -0.55 -4.22
CA ASP A 73 7.91 -0.17 -5.33
C ASP A 73 7.08 0.32 -6.52
N LEU A 74 7.10 1.63 -6.79
CA LEU A 74 6.36 2.19 -7.92
C LEU A 74 7.04 1.91 -9.26
N ASP A 75 8.34 1.59 -9.29
CA ASP A 75 9.07 1.40 -10.55
C ASP A 75 8.72 0.07 -11.24
N VAL A 76 7.95 -0.81 -10.58
CA VAL A 76 7.35 -2.01 -11.19
C VAL A 76 5.93 -1.78 -11.72
N PHE A 77 5.37 -0.57 -11.61
CA PHE A 77 4.05 -0.27 -12.19
C PHE A 77 4.11 -0.48 -13.72
N PRO A 78 3.23 -1.31 -14.30
CA PRO A 78 3.31 -1.67 -15.71
C PRO A 78 2.78 -0.57 -16.63
N ASN A 79 3.17 -0.61 -17.91
CA ASN A 79 2.72 0.37 -18.89
C ASN A 79 1.28 0.07 -19.38
N ILE A 80 0.31 0.24 -18.49
CA ILE A 80 -1.11 -0.02 -18.75
C ILE A 80 -1.96 1.25 -18.65
N LEU A 81 -3.15 1.20 -19.26
CA LEU A 81 -4.11 2.32 -19.25
C LEU A 81 -5.00 2.36 -18.01
N GLU A 82 -5.16 1.23 -17.32
CA GLU A 82 -6.02 1.16 -16.16
C GLU A 82 -5.43 1.97 -15.00
N TYR A 83 -6.25 2.85 -14.43
CA TYR A 83 -5.82 3.82 -13.45
C TYR A 83 -5.42 3.21 -12.12
N TRP A 84 -6.19 2.24 -11.64
CA TRP A 84 -5.92 1.60 -10.36
C TRP A 84 -4.62 0.82 -10.42
N GLY A 85 -4.37 0.11 -11.52
CA GLY A 85 -3.19 -0.73 -11.64
C GLY A 85 -3.45 -2.20 -11.27
N PRO A 86 -2.39 -3.02 -11.18
CA PRO A 86 -2.50 -4.43 -10.80
C PRO A 86 -3.05 -4.60 -9.37
N SER A 87 -3.97 -5.55 -9.16
CA SER A 87 -4.55 -5.87 -7.84
C SER A 87 -3.53 -6.37 -6.81
N GLY A 88 -2.57 -7.19 -7.25
CA GLY A 88 -1.54 -7.84 -6.45
C GLY A 88 -0.31 -6.98 -6.18
N MET A 89 -0.40 -5.68 -6.41
CA MET A 89 0.69 -4.73 -6.21
C MET A 89 0.40 -3.84 -5.00
N LEU A 90 1.47 -3.48 -4.28
CA LEU A 90 1.40 -2.46 -3.24
C LEU A 90 1.26 -1.06 -3.88
N PHE A 91 0.28 -0.28 -3.43
CA PHE A 91 0.05 1.06 -3.94
C PHE A 91 -0.49 1.99 -2.85
N PHE A 92 0.37 2.30 -1.88
CA PHE A 92 -0.03 3.08 -0.71
C PHE A 92 0.86 4.30 -0.52
N ARG A 93 0.21 5.46 -0.39
CA ARG A 93 0.85 6.71 0.00
C ARG A 93 0.38 7.08 1.39
N ASN A 94 1.33 7.43 2.23
CA ASN A 94 1.05 7.76 3.62
C ASN A 94 1.86 8.96 4.08
N ALA A 95 1.35 9.60 5.13
CA ALA A 95 2.12 10.59 5.87
C ALA A 95 3.23 9.85 6.62
N GLN A 96 4.48 10.26 6.41
CA GLN A 96 5.65 9.59 6.98
C GLN A 96 6.80 10.57 7.22
N ALA A 97 7.71 10.19 8.10
CA ALA A 97 9.05 10.75 8.20
C ALA A 97 10.06 9.67 7.81
N PHE A 98 11.06 10.01 7.01
CA PHE A 98 11.99 9.02 6.46
C PHE A 98 13.44 9.45 6.56
N TRP A 99 14.31 8.44 6.58
CA TRP A 99 15.75 8.55 6.46
C TRP A 99 16.24 7.70 5.28
N ASN A 100 16.94 8.34 4.35
CA ASN A 100 17.44 7.74 3.11
C ASN A 100 18.99 7.86 3.11
N PRO A 101 19.70 6.98 3.83
CA PRO A 101 21.16 7.05 3.97
C PRO A 101 21.94 6.80 2.68
N ILE A 102 21.38 6.02 1.76
CA ILE A 102 22.00 5.67 0.48
C ILE A 102 21.00 6.02 -0.62
N HIS A 103 21.38 6.88 -1.55
CA HIS A 103 20.53 7.31 -2.66
C HIS A 103 20.84 6.54 -3.95
N LYS A 104 19.79 6.33 -4.77
CA LYS A 104 19.81 5.66 -6.09
C LYS A 104 20.98 6.06 -7.01
N GLU A 105 21.53 7.26 -6.86
CA GLU A 105 22.70 7.77 -7.62
C GLU A 105 23.96 6.89 -7.45
N THR A 106 24.05 6.13 -6.34
CA THR A 106 25.14 5.18 -6.05
C THR A 106 24.93 3.80 -6.69
N GLY A 107 23.84 3.60 -7.44
CA GLY A 107 23.40 2.27 -7.88
C GLY A 107 22.75 1.43 -6.77
N THR A 108 22.65 1.97 -5.55
CA THR A 108 21.96 1.36 -4.41
C THR A 108 21.01 2.40 -3.81
N ASP A 109 19.91 1.97 -3.20
CA ASP A 109 19.02 2.85 -2.44
C ASP A 109 18.58 2.16 -1.16
N LEU A 110 18.73 2.86 -0.04
CA LEU A 110 18.32 2.37 1.27
C LEU A 110 17.49 3.46 1.93
N ARG A 111 16.26 3.11 2.33
CA ARG A 111 15.34 4.01 3.01
C ARG A 111 14.65 3.30 4.16
N PHE A 112 14.44 4.04 5.24
CA PHE A 112 13.59 3.67 6.36
C PHE A 112 12.56 4.78 6.59
N ALA A 113 11.35 4.43 7.02
CA ALA A 113 10.33 5.38 7.39
C ALA A 113 9.59 4.98 8.66
N LEU A 114 9.13 6.01 9.36
CA LEU A 114 8.07 5.95 10.34
C LEU A 114 6.80 6.49 9.68
N GLU A 115 5.82 5.63 9.48
CA GLU A 115 4.59 5.97 8.77
C GLU A 115 3.43 6.13 9.75
N ARG A 116 2.48 7.01 9.40
CA ARG A 116 1.25 7.19 10.17
C ARG A 116 0.50 5.84 10.23
N PRO A 117 0.27 5.28 11.42
CA PRO A 117 -0.37 3.99 11.51
C PRO A 117 -1.86 4.11 11.19
N GLY A 118 -2.46 3.00 10.82
CA GLY A 118 -3.89 2.88 10.54
C GLY A 118 -4.17 1.51 9.96
N ALA A 119 -5.35 0.96 10.17
CA ALA A 119 -5.73 -0.37 9.69
C ALA A 119 -7.25 -0.41 9.43
N SER A 120 -7.64 -1.45 8.72
CA SER A 120 -9.00 -1.83 8.39
C SER A 120 -9.34 -3.15 9.07
N GLY A 121 -10.59 -3.33 9.50
CA GLY A 121 -11.03 -4.53 10.18
C GLY A 121 -12.39 -4.98 9.68
N ASP A 122 -12.60 -6.30 9.68
CA ASP A 122 -13.87 -6.94 9.36
C ASP A 122 -14.35 -7.73 10.57
N ALA A 123 -15.52 -7.33 11.10
CA ALA A 123 -16.17 -8.00 12.22
C ALA A 123 -16.87 -9.32 11.82
N GLY A 124 -16.89 -9.67 10.53
CA GLY A 124 -17.34 -10.96 10.00
C GLY A 124 -18.77 -11.32 10.41
N VAL A 125 -18.99 -12.60 10.75
CA VAL A 125 -20.30 -13.15 11.17
C VAL A 125 -20.92 -12.47 12.39
N ALA A 126 -20.13 -11.68 13.12
CA ALA A 126 -20.53 -11.03 14.35
C ALA A 126 -20.70 -9.51 14.20
N ALA A 127 -20.65 -8.97 12.98
CA ALA A 127 -20.76 -7.53 12.72
C ALA A 127 -22.01 -6.86 13.34
N ASP A 128 -23.13 -7.59 13.47
CA ASP A 128 -24.37 -7.10 14.06
C ASP A 128 -24.42 -7.19 15.61
N ARG A 129 -23.39 -7.74 16.26
CA ARG A 129 -23.31 -7.89 17.72
C ARG A 129 -22.94 -6.56 18.38
N ILE A 130 -23.70 -6.18 19.41
CA ILE A 130 -23.48 -4.91 20.12
C ILE A 130 -22.12 -4.87 20.85
N GLU A 131 -21.63 -6.05 21.23
CA GLU A 131 -20.32 -6.27 21.84
C GLU A 131 -19.20 -5.87 20.87
N LEU A 132 -19.34 -6.13 19.56
CA LEU A 132 -18.35 -5.73 18.56
C LEU A 132 -18.51 -4.27 18.06
N GLN A 133 -19.65 -3.63 18.31
CA GLN A 133 -19.89 -2.23 17.94
C GLN A 133 -19.10 -1.23 18.80
N ASN A 134 -18.61 -1.66 19.97
CA ASN A 134 -17.84 -0.82 20.90
C ASN A 134 -16.32 -1.02 20.81
N ILE A 135 -15.86 -1.93 19.96
CA ILE A 135 -14.44 -2.15 19.73
C ILE A 135 -13.85 -0.98 18.96
N ARG A 136 -12.82 -0.33 19.54
CA ARG A 136 -12.15 0.81 18.91
C ARG A 136 -10.71 0.46 18.54
N PRO A 137 -10.29 0.70 17.28
CA PRO A 137 -8.89 0.53 16.90
C PRO A 137 -8.01 1.56 17.60
N ARG A 138 -6.84 1.12 18.07
CA ARG A 138 -5.80 1.94 18.68
C ARG A 138 -4.45 1.63 18.04
N PHE A 139 -3.67 2.67 17.77
CA PHE A 139 -2.37 2.57 17.13
C PHE A 139 -1.30 3.24 17.99
N PRO A 140 -0.65 2.51 18.91
CA PRO A 140 0.24 3.10 19.91
C PRO A 140 1.60 3.52 19.37
N ALA A 141 1.97 3.07 18.16
CA ALA A 141 3.25 3.33 17.53
C ALA A 141 3.08 3.56 16.02
N PRO A 142 4.01 4.30 15.37
CA PRO A 142 4.04 4.39 13.91
C PRO A 142 4.36 3.05 13.27
N ASP A 143 3.92 2.84 12.03
CA ASP A 143 4.37 1.69 11.24
C ASP A 143 5.85 1.90 10.85
N ILE A 144 6.66 0.85 10.91
CA ILE A 144 8.07 0.91 10.50
C ILE A 144 8.22 0.20 9.17
N SER A 145 8.66 0.91 8.15
CA SER A 145 8.92 0.35 6.84
C SER A 145 10.30 0.71 6.32
N GLY A 146 10.77 -0.05 5.33
CA GLY A 146 12.00 0.26 4.65
C GLY A 146 12.19 -0.57 3.40
N HIS A 147 13.16 -0.16 2.59
CA HIS A 147 13.62 -0.94 1.46
C HIS A 147 15.12 -0.85 1.26
N TYR A 148 15.66 -1.90 0.67
CA TYR A 148 16.97 -1.93 0.06
C TYR A 148 16.81 -2.25 -1.43
N ARG A 149 17.40 -1.43 -2.29
CA ARG A 149 17.45 -1.66 -3.74
C ARG A 149 18.89 -1.70 -4.22
N TYR A 150 19.15 -2.62 -5.14
CA TYR A 150 20.35 -2.64 -5.96
C TYR A 150 19.99 -2.51 -7.44
N SER A 151 20.62 -1.57 -8.13
CA SER A 151 20.42 -1.26 -9.55
C SER A 151 21.69 -1.54 -10.35
N GLY A 152 21.55 -2.32 -11.42
CA GLY A 152 22.63 -2.64 -12.37
C GLY A 152 22.25 -2.31 -13.82
N LYS A 153 23.10 -2.73 -14.76
CA LYS A 153 22.86 -2.46 -16.20
C LYS A 153 21.60 -3.15 -16.75
N ALA A 154 21.25 -4.31 -16.19
CA ALA A 154 20.13 -5.11 -16.66
C ALA A 154 18.79 -4.72 -16.00
N GLY A 155 18.77 -3.81 -15.03
CA GLY A 155 17.57 -3.53 -14.24
C GLY A 155 17.87 -3.30 -12.76
N PHE A 156 16.91 -3.56 -11.89
CA PHE A 156 17.10 -3.50 -10.44
C PHE A 156 16.43 -4.67 -9.72
N VAL A 157 16.85 -4.92 -8.48
CA VAL A 157 16.13 -5.75 -7.51
C VAL A 157 15.93 -4.92 -6.23
N GLN A 158 14.74 -4.96 -5.66
CA GLN A 158 14.43 -4.29 -4.40
C GLN A 158 13.73 -5.25 -3.43
N LEU A 159 14.18 -5.22 -2.18
CA LEU A 159 13.54 -5.87 -1.04
C LEU A 159 12.94 -4.77 -0.15
N GLY A 160 11.62 -4.75 -0.03
CA GLY A 160 10.87 -3.90 0.89
C GLY A 160 10.33 -4.71 2.06
N GLY A 161 10.09 -4.04 3.19
CA GLY A 161 9.43 -4.65 4.33
C GLY A 161 8.74 -3.64 5.24
N ILE A 162 7.82 -4.15 6.05
CA ILE A 162 7.06 -3.36 7.04
C ILE A 162 6.74 -4.18 8.29
N VAL A 163 6.64 -3.50 9.43
CA VAL A 163 6.06 -4.00 10.70
C VAL A 163 5.10 -2.95 11.27
N ARG A 164 3.98 -3.42 11.82
CA ARG A 164 2.83 -2.61 12.24
C ARG A 164 2.30 -3.10 13.58
N TRP A 165 1.74 -2.20 14.36
CA TRP A 165 1.13 -2.50 15.67
C TRP A 165 -0.32 -2.07 15.69
N ILE A 166 -1.23 -3.05 15.65
CA ILE A 166 -2.67 -2.81 15.55
C ILE A 166 -3.29 -3.31 16.85
N TYR A 167 -3.81 -2.38 17.66
CA TYR A 167 -4.53 -2.70 18.89
C TYR A 167 -6.01 -2.45 18.67
N PHE A 168 -6.83 -3.10 19.48
CA PHE A 168 -8.25 -2.85 19.55
C PHE A 168 -8.66 -2.93 21.02
N ASP A 169 -9.39 -1.91 21.48
CA ASP A 169 -9.82 -1.80 22.87
C ASP A 169 -11.33 -2.06 22.95
N ASP A 170 -11.72 -2.92 23.88
CA ASP A 170 -13.11 -3.11 24.27
C ASP A 170 -13.53 -2.02 25.24
N LEU A 171 -14.52 -1.21 24.83
CA LEU A 171 -15.03 -0.11 25.63
C LEU A 171 -16.34 -0.47 26.35
N LEU A 172 -16.92 -1.64 26.06
CA LEU A 172 -18.15 -2.08 26.71
C LEU A 172 -17.80 -2.68 28.08
N GLN A 173 -18.54 -2.25 29.10
CA GLN A 173 -18.41 -2.83 30.44
C GLN A 173 -19.40 -3.97 30.58
N ASP A 174 -18.98 -5.18 30.19
CA ASP A 174 -19.74 -6.40 30.39
C ASP A 174 -18.84 -7.56 30.88
N GLN A 175 -19.27 -8.80 30.68
CA GLN A 175 -18.54 -9.99 31.12
C GLN A 175 -17.43 -10.42 30.15
N PHE A 176 -17.35 -9.81 28.98
CA PHE A 176 -16.36 -10.09 27.96
C PHE A 176 -15.18 -9.12 28.06
N ASP A 177 -14.00 -9.58 27.64
CA ASP A 177 -12.85 -8.72 27.36
C ASP A 177 -12.38 -9.03 25.96
N LEU A 178 -12.81 -8.20 25.01
CA LEU A 178 -12.47 -8.34 23.60
C LEU A 178 -11.28 -7.47 23.19
N SER A 179 -10.59 -6.86 24.16
CA SER A 179 -9.39 -6.08 23.89
C SER A 179 -8.25 -6.98 23.41
N GLY A 180 -7.39 -6.45 22.55
CA GLY A 180 -6.29 -7.23 22.02
C GLY A 180 -5.38 -6.46 21.10
N HIS A 181 -4.48 -7.21 20.47
CA HIS A 181 -3.56 -6.68 19.49
C HIS A 181 -3.16 -7.73 18.47
N VAL A 182 -2.79 -7.27 17.29
CA VAL A 182 -2.14 -8.06 16.26
C VAL A 182 -0.91 -7.30 15.74
N THR A 183 0.11 -8.04 15.36
CA THR A 183 1.30 -7.50 14.69
C THR A 183 1.17 -7.75 13.20
N GLY A 184 1.04 -6.66 12.43
CA GLY A 184 1.10 -6.73 10.98
C GLY A 184 2.56 -6.75 10.52
N TRP A 185 2.87 -7.51 9.48
CA TRP A 185 4.20 -7.56 8.88
C TRP A 185 4.11 -7.92 7.40
N GLY A 186 5.08 -7.47 6.61
CA GLY A 186 5.11 -7.82 5.19
C GLY A 186 6.50 -7.72 4.61
N ALA A 187 6.75 -8.52 3.58
CA ALA A 187 7.95 -8.48 2.76
C ALA A 187 7.56 -8.42 1.28
N ALA A 188 8.26 -7.59 0.52
CA ALA A 188 8.04 -7.39 -0.90
C ALA A 188 9.36 -7.53 -1.67
N LEU A 189 9.39 -8.39 -2.68
CA LEU A 189 10.53 -8.53 -3.58
C LEU A 189 10.11 -8.10 -4.98
N SER A 190 10.76 -7.08 -5.51
CA SER A 190 10.44 -6.49 -6.81
C SER A 190 11.65 -6.41 -7.73
N SER A 191 11.37 -6.43 -9.02
CA SER A 191 12.39 -6.24 -10.05
C SER A 191 11.79 -5.70 -11.35
N SER A 192 12.54 -4.86 -12.03
CA SER A 192 12.30 -4.48 -13.43
C SER A 192 13.55 -4.82 -14.22
N LEU A 193 13.44 -5.74 -15.17
CA LEU A 193 14.55 -6.34 -15.91
C LEU A 193 14.42 -6.07 -17.41
N ASN A 194 15.49 -5.58 -18.02
CA ASN A 194 15.61 -5.47 -19.47
C ASN A 194 15.81 -6.88 -20.07
N ALA A 195 14.77 -7.41 -20.70
CA ALA A 195 14.78 -8.73 -21.34
C ALA A 195 15.16 -8.61 -22.83
N GLY A 196 16.38 -8.17 -23.12
CA GLY A 196 16.84 -7.90 -24.49
C GLY A 196 16.76 -6.41 -24.85
N ARG A 197 16.45 -6.08 -26.12
CA ARG A 197 16.52 -4.70 -26.63
C ARG A 197 15.19 -3.94 -26.60
N SER A 198 14.08 -4.67 -26.56
CA SER A 198 12.74 -4.11 -26.70
C SER A 198 11.80 -4.48 -25.56
N ASP A 199 12.21 -5.36 -24.66
CA ASP A 199 11.35 -5.93 -23.64
C ASP A 199 11.80 -5.55 -22.24
N VAL A 200 10.84 -5.23 -21.38
CA VAL A 200 11.03 -5.04 -19.95
C VAL A 200 10.08 -5.94 -19.20
N VAL A 201 10.62 -6.78 -18.32
CA VAL A 201 9.84 -7.65 -17.43
C VAL A 201 9.79 -7.00 -16.06
N ARG A 202 8.59 -6.78 -15.54
CA ARG A 202 8.33 -6.24 -14.20
C ARG A 202 7.70 -7.32 -13.36
N VAL A 203 8.29 -7.62 -12.22
CA VAL A 203 7.78 -8.61 -11.27
C VAL A 203 7.78 -8.05 -9.86
N LEU A 204 6.75 -8.42 -9.11
CA LEU A 204 6.61 -8.12 -7.70
C LEU A 204 5.91 -9.30 -7.02
N GLY A 205 6.56 -9.82 -5.98
CA GLY A 205 5.98 -10.79 -5.06
C GLY A 205 5.89 -10.18 -3.66
N ILE A 206 4.76 -10.36 -2.99
CA ILE A 206 4.51 -9.87 -1.63
C ILE A 206 4.01 -11.04 -0.79
N TYR A 207 4.46 -11.10 0.46
CA TYR A 207 3.91 -12.01 1.45
C TYR A 207 3.91 -11.33 2.81
N GLY A 208 2.80 -11.43 3.52
CA GLY A 208 2.65 -10.79 4.81
C GLY A 208 1.44 -11.27 5.58
N ALA A 209 1.20 -10.59 6.70
CA ALA A 209 -0.07 -10.63 7.37
C ALA A 209 -0.44 -9.26 7.92
N GLY A 210 -1.70 -8.84 7.78
CA GLY A 210 -2.17 -7.55 8.24
C GLY A 210 -1.44 -6.41 7.53
N VAL A 211 -1.31 -6.48 6.21
CA VAL A 211 -0.76 -5.44 5.32
C VAL A 211 -1.64 -5.20 4.08
N GLU A 212 -2.88 -5.69 4.10
CA GLU A 212 -3.86 -5.62 3.03
C GLU A 212 -4.12 -4.17 2.61
N ASN A 213 -4.21 -3.22 3.55
CA ASN A 213 -4.43 -1.82 3.21
C ASN A 213 -3.27 -1.15 2.43
N TYR A 214 -2.11 -1.83 2.30
CA TYR A 214 -1.02 -1.40 1.42
C TYR A 214 -1.20 -1.89 -0.02
N PHE A 215 -2.02 -2.90 -0.27
CA PHE A 215 -2.34 -3.37 -1.60
C PHE A 215 -3.29 -2.40 -2.32
N ASN A 216 -3.24 -2.47 -3.64
CA ASN A 216 -4.14 -1.72 -4.49
C ASN A 216 -5.59 -2.20 -4.38
N ASP A 217 -5.82 -3.50 -4.13
CA ASP A 217 -7.14 -4.12 -4.07
C ASP A 217 -7.21 -5.22 -2.98
N ALA A 218 -6.97 -4.84 -1.72
CA ALA A 218 -7.23 -5.69 -0.54
C ALA A 218 -7.76 -4.84 0.64
N PRO A 219 -9.00 -5.06 1.10
CA PRO A 219 -9.64 -4.08 1.96
C PRO A 219 -9.48 -4.30 3.47
N ILE A 220 -9.09 -5.49 3.95
CA ILE A 220 -9.20 -5.88 5.38
C ILE A 220 -7.86 -6.38 5.92
N ASP A 221 -7.30 -5.69 6.91
CA ASP A 221 -6.05 -6.10 7.57
C ASP A 221 -6.27 -7.14 8.68
N VAL A 222 -7.38 -7.00 9.41
CA VAL A 222 -7.67 -7.81 10.60
C VAL A 222 -9.05 -8.44 10.48
N GLY A 223 -9.12 -9.76 10.50
CA GLY A 223 -10.36 -10.51 10.52
C GLY A 223 -10.74 -11.01 11.91
N LEU A 224 -12.00 -11.39 12.05
CA LEU A 224 -12.53 -11.98 13.28
C LEU A 224 -12.04 -13.43 13.44
N LYS A 225 -11.39 -13.71 14.56
CA LYS A 225 -11.04 -15.06 14.98
C LYS A 225 -11.93 -15.54 16.11
N LEU A 226 -12.62 -16.66 15.89
CA LEU A 226 -13.41 -17.34 16.89
C LEU A 226 -12.53 -18.13 17.85
N GLN A 227 -12.79 -17.99 19.14
CA GLN A 227 -12.17 -18.69 20.26
C GLN A 227 -13.25 -19.37 21.12
N LEU A 228 -13.90 -20.39 20.56
CA LEU A 228 -15.10 -21.01 21.15
C LEU A 228 -14.88 -21.62 22.55
N ASP A 229 -13.62 -21.92 22.91
CA ASP A 229 -13.25 -22.47 24.22
C ASP A 229 -12.96 -21.38 25.27
N ASN A 230 -12.99 -20.09 24.92
CA ASN A 230 -12.73 -18.97 25.82
C ASN A 230 -14.03 -18.21 26.14
N ALA A 231 -14.55 -18.38 27.35
CA ALA A 231 -15.80 -17.75 27.78
C ALA A 231 -15.69 -16.22 28.00
N VAL A 232 -14.48 -15.69 28.23
CA VAL A 232 -14.23 -14.26 28.48
C VAL A 232 -13.86 -13.53 27.19
N THR A 233 -13.07 -14.16 26.33
CA THR A 233 -12.65 -13.62 25.02
C THR A 233 -13.05 -14.60 23.92
N PRO A 234 -14.35 -14.80 23.65
CA PRO A 234 -14.83 -15.78 22.67
C PRO A 234 -14.48 -15.38 21.23
N VAL A 235 -14.07 -14.13 21.01
CA VAL A 235 -13.61 -13.61 19.73
C VAL A 235 -12.40 -12.69 19.91
N THR A 236 -11.52 -12.64 18.92
CA THR A 236 -10.39 -11.69 18.87
C THR A 236 -10.08 -11.32 17.42
N GLY A 237 -9.11 -10.43 17.22
CA GLY A 237 -8.58 -10.11 15.90
C GLY A 237 -7.46 -11.06 15.47
N GLU A 238 -7.41 -11.39 14.18
CA GLU A 238 -6.31 -12.09 13.53
C GLU A 238 -5.83 -11.26 12.34
N ALA A 239 -4.51 -10.99 12.27
CA ALA A 239 -3.91 -10.41 11.08
C ALA A 239 -4.07 -11.41 9.93
N LEU A 240 -4.78 -11.02 8.87
CA LEU A 240 -5.05 -11.89 7.74
C LEU A 240 -3.76 -12.10 6.95
N LYS A 241 -3.54 -13.30 6.42
CA LYS A 241 -2.34 -13.59 5.63
C LYS A 241 -2.61 -13.24 4.18
N ASP A 242 -1.66 -12.58 3.55
CA ASP A 242 -1.76 -12.22 2.14
C ASP A 242 -0.60 -12.78 1.31
N PHE A 243 -0.89 -12.99 0.03
CA PHE A 243 0.09 -13.19 -1.02
C PHE A 243 -0.26 -12.34 -2.23
N GLY A 244 0.68 -11.50 -2.63
CA GLY A 244 0.60 -10.65 -3.81
C GLY A 244 1.53 -11.12 -4.91
N LEU A 245 1.04 -11.12 -6.14
CA LEU A 245 1.85 -11.30 -7.33
C LEU A 245 1.42 -10.32 -8.41
N SER A 246 2.39 -9.63 -9.00
CA SER A 246 2.24 -8.85 -10.23
C SER A 246 3.38 -9.18 -11.17
N SER A 247 3.08 -9.55 -12.41
CA SER A 247 4.06 -9.90 -13.43
C SER A 247 3.62 -9.39 -14.79
N TYR A 248 4.40 -8.49 -15.37
CA TYR A 248 4.11 -7.81 -16.63
C TYR A 248 5.31 -7.80 -17.57
N LEU A 249 5.02 -7.90 -18.87
CA LEU A 249 5.94 -7.74 -19.98
C LEU A 249 5.52 -6.50 -20.78
N ASP A 250 6.38 -5.50 -20.80
CA ASP A 250 6.28 -4.35 -21.69
C ASP A 250 7.13 -4.61 -22.94
N HIS A 251 6.52 -4.64 -24.12
CA HIS A 251 7.19 -4.77 -25.42
C HIS A 251 7.16 -3.46 -26.20
N ARG A 252 8.31 -2.99 -26.65
CA ARG A 252 8.45 -1.80 -27.50
C ARG A 252 8.65 -2.21 -28.96
N TRP A 253 7.64 -1.94 -29.79
CA TRP A 253 7.70 -2.18 -31.24
C TRP A 253 8.61 -1.17 -31.94
N ASN A 254 8.52 0.11 -31.57
CA ASN A 254 9.34 1.21 -32.08
C ASN A 254 9.30 2.42 -31.13
N SER A 255 9.74 3.60 -31.57
CA SER A 255 9.76 4.81 -30.75
C SER A 255 8.37 5.38 -30.39
N GLN A 256 7.31 4.92 -31.05
CA GLN A 256 5.94 5.45 -30.89
C GLN A 256 4.95 4.40 -30.36
N PHE A 257 5.21 3.10 -30.58
CA PHE A 257 4.29 2.02 -30.26
C PHE A 257 4.88 1.03 -29.26
N SER A 258 4.08 0.69 -28.26
CA SER A 258 4.37 -0.35 -27.28
C SER A 258 3.11 -1.13 -26.92
N SER A 259 3.29 -2.31 -26.33
CA SER A 259 2.22 -3.13 -25.78
C SER A 259 2.65 -3.66 -24.42
N ALA A 260 1.69 -3.86 -23.53
CA ALA A 260 1.92 -4.49 -22.24
C ALA A 260 0.95 -5.66 -22.05
N ILE A 261 1.46 -6.77 -21.55
CA ILE A 261 0.65 -7.92 -21.14
C ILE A 261 1.12 -8.37 -19.76
N GLY A 262 0.20 -8.82 -18.92
CA GLY A 262 0.59 -9.31 -17.61
C GLY A 262 -0.54 -9.98 -16.86
N TYR A 263 -0.18 -10.44 -15.67
CA TYR A 263 -1.03 -11.13 -14.73
C TYR A 263 -0.82 -10.53 -13.34
N SER A 264 -1.90 -10.46 -12.58
CA SER A 264 -1.91 -9.92 -11.23
C SER A 264 -2.88 -10.71 -10.37
N LEU A 265 -2.46 -11.00 -9.14
CA LEU A 265 -3.19 -11.78 -8.16
C LEU A 265 -2.93 -11.19 -6.78
N VAL A 266 -3.99 -11.06 -6.00
CA VAL A 266 -3.92 -10.99 -4.56
C VAL A 266 -4.72 -12.15 -4.00
N ASN A 267 -4.18 -12.85 -3.01
CA ASN A 267 -4.85 -13.93 -2.31
C ASN A 267 -4.78 -13.63 -0.82
N ILE A 268 -5.92 -13.63 -0.14
CA ILE A 268 -6.05 -13.34 1.29
C ILE A 268 -6.61 -14.60 1.95
N ALA A 269 -5.95 -15.09 2.98
CA ALA A 269 -6.44 -16.21 3.78
C ALA A 269 -7.39 -15.69 4.85
N ASN A 270 -8.68 -15.97 4.69
CA ASN A 270 -9.71 -15.62 5.65
C ASN A 270 -9.46 -16.28 7.01
N SER A 271 -9.75 -15.53 8.07
CA SER A 271 -9.84 -16.05 9.43
C SER A 271 -11.08 -16.93 9.61
N ASN A 272 -11.12 -17.73 10.68
CA ASN A 272 -12.22 -18.68 10.93
C ASN A 272 -13.56 -18.03 11.33
N GLY A 273 -13.60 -16.71 11.54
CA GLY A 273 -14.81 -15.94 11.84
C GLY A 273 -15.27 -15.03 10.70
N GLN A 274 -14.56 -15.03 9.56
CA GLN A 274 -15.02 -14.33 8.35
C GLN A 274 -15.96 -15.19 7.53
N THR A 275 -17.01 -14.57 6.99
CA THR A 275 -17.80 -15.14 5.89
C THR A 275 -17.12 -14.82 4.57
N ASP A 276 -17.25 -15.72 3.60
CA ASP A 276 -16.76 -15.54 2.22
C ASP A 276 -17.11 -14.18 1.60
#